data_AF-A0A4Q2W5L5-F1
#
_entry.id   AF-A0A4Q2W5L5-F1
#
_cell.length_a   1.000
_cell.length_b   1.000
_cell.length_c   1.000
_cell.angle_alpha   90.00
_cell.angle_beta   90.00
_cell.angle_gamma   90.00
#
_symmetry.space_group_name_H-M   'P 1'
#
loop_
_entity.id
_entity.type
_entity.pdbx_description
1 polymer ?
#
loop_
_entity_poly.entity_id
_entity_poly.type
_entity_poly.pdbx_seq_one_letter_code
_entity_poly.pdbx_strand_id
1 'polypeptide(L)'
;MNPSDVPDEPPPSYAESQNQHKKLPAQPPPAAAAPQPKASSSASQAPPPPPTAGPSQPSAVPRQFPPAFNLYYQGWPNNSYTLAEHQNHPLYLYSAHSGLSDLPPILLHSGPDPSYSPLASARFMFMSASFEVELPPVPGSGAPLAREVVEPVGSHSGLGTGYSFAIEVGPGGNGPRERFEWRRSRGDVIASLGGHYYGWKLVRMSRGAPGGGNMAFAPGGFKDSRGNEVVAAWTMGDGRSLTKVAHFRFMGTGLTGLLGERWAIMVVITGLALFHRDRR
;
A
#
# COMPACT_ATOMS: atom_id res chain seq x y z
N MET A 1 -62.38 -26.28 4.44
CA MET A 1 -62.17 -25.88 5.85
C MET A 1 -60.76 -26.34 6.25
N ASN A 2 -59.90 -25.55 6.88
CA ASN A 2 -59.92 -24.09 7.10
C ASN A 2 -58.47 -23.59 7.33
N PRO A 3 -57.97 -22.53 6.67
CA PRO A 3 -56.61 -22.03 6.87
C PRO A 3 -56.55 -20.68 7.64
N SER A 4 -55.95 -20.70 8.82
CA SER A 4 -55.67 -19.59 9.76
C SER A 4 -54.49 -20.03 10.66
N ASP A 5 -53.54 -19.21 11.10
CA ASP A 5 -53.30 -17.77 10.94
C ASP A 5 -51.82 -17.48 10.66
N VAL A 6 -51.54 -16.38 9.94
CA VAL A 6 -50.24 -15.70 9.93
C VAL A 6 -50.53 -14.18 9.94
N PRO A 7 -49.98 -13.39 10.88
CA PRO A 7 -50.14 -11.94 10.88
C PRO A 7 -49.44 -11.29 9.69
N ASP A 8 -50.17 -10.47 8.93
CA ASP A 8 -49.67 -9.66 7.82
C ASP A 8 -49.48 -8.22 8.31
N GLU A 9 -48.25 -7.83 8.65
CA GLU A 9 -47.91 -6.52 9.19
C GLU A 9 -47.18 -5.67 8.11
N PRO A 10 -47.80 -4.59 7.59
CA PRO A 10 -47.21 -3.81 6.50
C PRO A 10 -46.07 -2.90 7.00
N PRO A 11 -44.99 -2.72 6.21
CA PRO A 11 -43.88 -1.85 6.59
C PRO A 11 -44.29 -0.37 6.63
N PRO A 12 -43.69 0.45 7.52
CA PRO A 12 -44.06 1.86 7.68
C PRO A 12 -43.71 2.70 6.44
N SER A 13 -44.63 3.59 6.06
CA SER A 13 -44.50 4.46 4.89
C SER A 13 -43.52 5.62 5.14
N TYR A 14 -42.66 5.91 4.17
CA TYR A 14 -41.76 7.07 4.15
C TYR A 14 -42.43 8.27 3.47
N ALA A 15 -43.25 9.01 4.21
CA ALA A 15 -43.77 10.32 3.79
C ALA A 15 -44.00 11.23 5.01
N GLU A 16 -43.84 12.54 4.80
CA GLU A 16 -43.88 13.61 5.80
C GLU A 16 -42.75 13.53 6.86
N SER A 17 -42.11 14.64 7.28
CA SER A 17 -42.42 16.06 7.06
C SER A 17 -41.21 16.83 6.54
N GLN A 18 -41.41 17.59 5.47
CA GLN A 18 -40.61 18.76 5.13
C GLN A 18 -41.50 20.01 5.16
N ASN A 19 -40.89 21.17 5.38
CA ASN A 19 -41.49 22.51 5.36
C ASN A 19 -42.47 22.85 6.49
N GLN A 20 -42.03 23.76 7.37
CA GLN A 20 -42.75 25.02 7.51
C GLN A 20 -41.81 26.19 7.87
N HIS A 21 -41.84 27.23 7.04
CA HIS A 21 -41.08 28.47 7.23
C HIS A 21 -41.89 29.51 8.02
N LYS A 22 -41.30 30.16 9.04
CA LYS A 22 -41.70 31.47 9.59
C LYS A 22 -40.52 32.05 10.39
N LYS A 23 -39.79 33.08 9.95
CA LYS A 23 -40.11 34.50 9.63
C LYS A 23 -39.83 35.44 10.83
N LEU A 24 -38.73 36.19 10.74
CA LEU A 24 -38.36 37.30 11.65
C LEU A 24 -39.33 38.49 11.51
N PRO A 25 -39.38 39.38 12.54
CA PRO A 25 -39.05 40.79 12.29
C PRO A 25 -38.42 41.60 13.47
N ALA A 26 -37.49 42.48 13.11
CA ALA A 26 -37.25 43.87 13.59
C ALA A 26 -36.99 44.25 15.09
N GLN A 27 -36.20 45.33 15.24
CA GLN A 27 -35.91 46.15 16.44
C GLN A 27 -36.15 47.65 16.06
N PRO A 28 -36.25 48.64 16.99
CA PRO A 28 -35.08 49.51 17.32
C PRO A 28 -35.10 50.11 18.79
N PRO A 29 -34.69 51.37 19.17
CA PRO A 29 -33.93 51.68 20.43
C PRO A 29 -34.70 52.70 21.35
N PRO A 30 -34.14 53.67 22.15
CA PRO A 30 -32.78 54.00 22.69
C PRO A 30 -32.81 54.21 24.25
N ALA A 31 -32.06 55.04 25.03
CA ALA A 31 -30.93 56.00 24.90
C ALA A 31 -30.21 56.28 26.27
N ALA A 32 -28.93 56.70 26.24
CA ALA A 32 -28.17 57.54 27.24
C ALA A 32 -27.99 57.04 28.71
N ALA A 33 -26.99 57.46 29.52
CA ALA A 33 -25.92 58.47 29.40
C ALA A 33 -24.56 58.05 30.07
N ALA A 34 -23.55 58.94 30.08
CA ALA A 34 -22.13 58.74 30.47
C ALA A 34 -21.84 59.11 31.96
N PRO A 35 -20.58 59.13 32.54
CA PRO A 35 -19.25 59.34 31.91
C PRO A 35 -18.05 58.45 32.38
N GLN A 36 -16.88 58.67 31.73
CA GLN A 36 -15.56 58.10 32.07
C GLN A 36 -14.74 59.01 33.01
N PRO A 37 -13.68 58.48 33.64
CA PRO A 37 -12.40 59.16 33.81
C PRO A 37 -11.31 58.58 32.89
N LYS A 38 -10.35 59.42 32.46
CA LYS A 38 -9.14 59.02 31.71
C LYS A 38 -7.91 59.06 32.63
N ALA A 39 -7.02 58.09 32.50
CA ALA A 39 -5.60 58.20 32.87
C ALA A 39 -4.76 57.28 31.96
N SER A 40 -3.53 57.68 31.67
CA SER A 40 -2.68 57.03 30.67
C SER A 40 -1.43 56.40 31.28
N SER A 41 -1.09 55.17 30.88
CA SER A 41 0.28 54.66 30.93
C SER A 41 0.51 53.62 29.85
N SER A 42 1.41 53.93 28.91
CA SER A 42 1.81 53.04 27.81
C SER A 42 2.99 52.18 28.23
N ALA A 43 2.84 50.85 28.19
CA ALA A 43 3.93 49.89 28.32
C ALA A 43 3.97 49.00 27.08
N SER A 44 5.10 49.02 26.36
CA SER A 44 5.26 48.31 25.10
C SER A 44 5.37 46.79 25.33
N GLN A 45 4.32 46.04 24.98
CA GLN A 45 4.42 44.59 24.83
C GLN A 45 5.10 44.26 23.51
N ALA A 46 6.19 43.50 23.56
CA ALA A 46 6.77 42.88 22.38
C ALA A 46 5.82 41.79 21.85
N PRO A 47 5.75 41.55 20.52
CA PRO A 47 4.96 40.45 19.98
C PRO A 47 5.49 39.10 20.50
N PRO A 48 4.61 38.10 20.71
CA PRO A 48 5.06 36.77 21.11
C PRO A 48 5.95 36.16 20.02
N PRO A 49 6.95 35.34 20.39
CA PRO A 49 7.75 34.62 19.40
C PRO A 49 6.84 33.67 18.59
N PRO A 50 7.15 33.42 17.30
CA PRO A 50 6.40 32.44 16.50
C PRO A 50 6.51 31.05 17.15
N PRO A 51 5.48 30.20 17.03
CA PRO A 51 5.50 28.87 17.62
C PRO A 51 6.68 28.07 17.06
N THR A 52 7.54 27.58 17.95
CA THR A 52 8.71 26.79 17.58
C THR A 52 8.27 25.59 16.75
N ALA A 53 8.76 25.50 15.51
CA ALA A 53 8.49 24.36 14.67
C ALA A 53 8.96 23.08 15.37
N GLY A 54 8.04 22.14 15.61
CA GLY A 54 8.39 20.78 15.99
C GLY A 54 9.25 20.13 14.89
N PRO A 55 9.88 18.96 15.16
CA PRO A 55 10.70 18.28 14.18
C PRO A 55 9.90 18.08 12.89
N SER A 56 10.34 18.75 11.83
CA SER A 56 9.64 18.76 10.55
C SER A 56 9.49 17.34 10.05
N GLN A 57 8.24 16.92 9.81
CA GLN A 57 8.00 15.63 9.15
C GLN A 57 8.78 15.64 7.84
N PRO A 58 9.63 14.62 7.57
CA PRO A 58 10.36 14.58 6.31
C PRO A 58 9.36 14.59 5.17
N SER A 59 9.56 15.50 4.21
CA SER A 59 8.66 15.72 3.08
C SER A 59 8.21 14.38 2.51
N ALA A 60 6.89 14.14 2.52
CA ALA A 60 6.34 12.84 2.16
C ALA A 60 6.78 12.48 0.73
N VAL A 61 7.77 11.60 0.62
CA VAL A 61 8.32 11.15 -0.66
C VAL A 61 7.16 10.60 -1.48
N PRO A 62 6.98 11.04 -2.75
CA PRO A 62 5.99 10.44 -3.63
C PRO A 62 6.17 8.92 -3.64
N ARG A 63 5.06 8.19 -3.45
CA ARG A 63 5.04 6.73 -3.48
C ARG A 63 4.08 6.31 -4.56
N GLN A 64 4.60 5.59 -5.55
CA GLN A 64 3.80 5.04 -6.64
C GLN A 64 2.70 4.10 -6.12
N PHE A 65 3.01 3.23 -5.15
CA PHE A 65 2.04 2.30 -4.57
C PHE A 65 1.49 2.79 -3.22
N PRO A 66 0.21 2.54 -2.92
CA PRO A 66 -0.36 2.82 -1.61
C PRO A 66 0.25 1.93 -0.51
N PRO A 67 0.18 2.32 0.79
CA PRO A 67 0.75 1.56 1.91
C PRO A 67 0.26 0.11 2.00
N ALA A 68 -0.99 -0.14 1.60
CA ALA A 68 -1.58 -1.45 1.45
C ALA A 68 -2.49 -1.44 0.22
N PHE A 69 -2.72 -2.61 -0.37
CA PHE A 69 -3.71 -2.80 -1.43
C PHE A 69 -4.18 -4.25 -1.45
N ASN A 70 -5.20 -4.53 -2.24
CA ASN A 70 -5.73 -5.87 -2.46
C ASN A 70 -5.69 -6.18 -3.97
N LEU A 71 -5.60 -7.46 -4.32
CA LEU A 71 -5.82 -7.93 -5.68
C LEU A 71 -7.31 -8.24 -5.87
N TYR A 72 -7.92 -7.65 -6.89
CA TYR A 72 -9.29 -7.88 -7.30
C TYR A 72 -9.33 -8.59 -8.66
N TYR A 73 -9.77 -9.85 -8.68
CA TYR A 73 -9.93 -10.65 -9.90
C TYR A 73 -10.99 -10.04 -10.82
N GLN A 74 -10.62 -9.82 -12.09
CA GLN A 74 -11.47 -9.22 -13.11
C GLN A 74 -12.31 -10.24 -13.91
N GLY A 75 -12.14 -11.54 -13.63
CA GLY A 75 -12.91 -12.60 -14.26
C GLY A 75 -12.22 -13.29 -15.45
N TRP A 76 -12.99 -14.15 -16.11
CA TRP A 76 -12.64 -14.83 -17.35
C TRP A 76 -13.02 -13.93 -18.55
N PRO A 77 -12.26 -13.90 -19.67
CA PRO A 77 -11.18 -14.82 -20.04
C PRO A 77 -9.76 -14.47 -19.58
N ASN A 78 -9.46 -13.20 -19.27
CA ASN A 78 -8.08 -12.70 -19.31
C ASN A 78 -7.19 -13.04 -18.10
N ASN A 79 -7.70 -13.77 -17.09
CA ASN A 79 -6.97 -14.12 -15.86
C ASN A 79 -6.25 -12.92 -15.22
N SER A 80 -6.87 -11.74 -15.27
CA SER A 80 -6.28 -10.48 -14.83
C SER A 80 -6.85 -10.01 -13.49
N TYR A 81 -6.09 -9.17 -12.81
CA TYR A 81 -6.39 -8.68 -11.46
C TYR A 81 -6.04 -7.20 -11.37
N THR A 82 -6.88 -6.38 -10.75
CA THR A 82 -6.51 -4.98 -10.44
C THR A 82 -5.97 -4.87 -9.02
N LEU A 83 -4.92 -4.09 -8.85
CA LEU A 83 -4.38 -3.70 -7.55
C LEU A 83 -5.08 -2.42 -7.12
N ALA A 84 -5.70 -2.44 -5.94
CA ALA A 84 -6.46 -1.30 -5.42
C ALA A 84 -6.57 -1.31 -3.89
N GLU A 85 -6.68 -0.14 -3.27
CA GLU A 85 -7.15 -0.04 -1.87
C GLU A 85 -8.62 -0.46 -1.76
N HIS A 86 -9.44 -0.08 -2.74
CA HIS A 86 -10.86 -0.45 -2.84
C HIS A 86 -11.23 -0.81 -4.28
N GLN A 87 -12.13 -1.78 -4.48
CA GLN A 87 -12.45 -2.36 -5.81
C GLN A 87 -12.88 -1.30 -6.85
N ASN A 88 -13.57 -0.26 -6.40
CA ASN A 88 -14.13 0.80 -7.25
C ASN A 88 -13.07 1.81 -7.74
N HIS A 89 -11.83 1.74 -7.22
CA HIS A 89 -10.73 2.65 -7.55
C HIS A 89 -9.46 1.85 -7.91
N PRO A 90 -9.48 1.11 -9.04
CA PRO A 90 -8.33 0.35 -9.50
C PRO A 90 -7.17 1.29 -9.84
N LEU A 91 -5.95 0.94 -9.42
CA LEU A 91 -4.74 1.73 -9.64
C LEU A 91 -3.86 1.12 -10.72
N TYR A 92 -3.64 -0.21 -10.66
CA TYR A 92 -2.76 -0.93 -11.58
C TYR A 92 -3.39 -2.24 -12.04
N LEU A 93 -3.16 -2.63 -13.30
CA LEU A 93 -3.52 -3.94 -13.83
C LEU A 93 -2.34 -4.91 -13.72
N TYR A 94 -2.62 -6.08 -13.14
CA TYR A 94 -1.80 -7.28 -13.26
C TYR A 94 -2.43 -8.22 -14.30
N SER A 95 -1.70 -8.45 -15.39
CA SER A 95 -2.05 -9.37 -16.49
C SER A 95 -1.19 -10.63 -16.43
N ALA A 96 -1.80 -11.80 -16.59
CA ALA A 96 -1.18 -13.09 -16.25
C ALA A 96 -1.31 -14.12 -17.40
N HIS A 97 -0.35 -14.08 -18.32
CA HIS A 97 -0.42 -14.78 -19.60
C HIS A 97 -0.15 -16.29 -19.50
N SER A 98 -0.68 -17.03 -20.48
CA SER A 98 -0.34 -18.45 -20.70
C SER A 98 0.94 -18.56 -21.53
N GLY A 99 1.58 -19.74 -21.51
CA GLY A 99 2.81 -19.99 -22.29
C GLY A 99 2.60 -20.12 -23.82
N LEU A 100 1.51 -19.55 -24.35
CA LEU A 100 1.16 -19.54 -25.78
C LEU A 100 1.22 -18.13 -26.38
N SER A 101 1.59 -17.11 -25.60
CA SER A 101 1.81 -15.74 -26.06
C SER A 101 3.28 -15.35 -25.94
N ASP A 102 3.77 -14.49 -26.85
CA ASP A 102 5.11 -13.89 -26.76
C ASP A 102 5.28 -12.90 -25.60
N LEU A 103 4.18 -12.54 -24.91
CA LEU A 103 4.18 -11.65 -23.75
C LEU A 103 4.77 -12.33 -22.49
N PRO A 104 5.42 -11.57 -21.59
CA PRO A 104 5.89 -12.09 -20.30
C PRO A 104 4.75 -12.75 -19.49
N PRO A 105 4.99 -13.90 -18.82
CA PRO A 105 4.00 -14.61 -18.02
C PRO A 105 3.27 -13.77 -16.97
N ILE A 106 3.91 -12.72 -16.45
CA ILE A 106 3.36 -11.73 -15.53
C ILE A 106 3.72 -10.33 -16.06
N LEU A 107 2.73 -9.45 -16.14
CA LEU A 107 2.88 -8.07 -16.57
C LEU A 107 2.12 -7.14 -15.62
N LEU A 108 2.78 -6.10 -15.14
CA LEU A 108 2.18 -5.03 -14.33
C LEU A 108 2.13 -3.77 -15.20
N HIS A 109 0.94 -3.23 -15.44
CA HIS A 109 0.74 -1.98 -16.20
C HIS A 109 0.83 -0.77 -15.26
N SER A 110 1.11 0.41 -15.80
CA SER A 110 1.18 1.68 -15.04
C SER A 110 -0.18 2.30 -14.70
N GLY A 111 -1.28 1.66 -15.09
CA GLY A 111 -2.67 2.05 -14.80
C GLY A 111 -3.62 0.85 -14.79
N PRO A 112 -4.94 1.07 -14.66
CA PRO A 112 -5.92 0.04 -14.32
C PRO A 112 -6.37 -0.88 -15.49
N ASP A 113 -5.98 -0.59 -16.72
CA ASP A 113 -6.37 -1.36 -17.92
C ASP A 113 -5.17 -1.58 -18.88
N PRO A 114 -5.29 -2.48 -19.89
CA PRO A 114 -4.16 -2.87 -20.75
C PRO A 114 -3.61 -1.79 -21.67
N SER A 115 -4.30 -0.66 -21.86
CA SER A 115 -3.80 0.45 -22.71
C SER A 115 -2.64 1.22 -22.06
N TYR A 116 -2.49 1.11 -20.74
CA TYR A 116 -1.39 1.69 -20.00
C TYR A 116 -0.10 0.90 -20.24
N SER A 117 1.01 1.63 -20.43
CA SER A 117 2.33 1.04 -20.65
C SER A 117 2.73 0.05 -19.55
N PRO A 118 3.43 -1.04 -19.87
CA PRO A 118 4.06 -1.89 -18.88
C PRO A 118 4.96 -1.09 -17.94
N LEU A 119 4.72 -1.24 -16.64
CA LEU A 119 5.55 -0.71 -15.56
C LEU A 119 6.66 -1.70 -15.20
N ALA A 120 6.35 -2.99 -15.15
CA ALA A 120 7.31 -4.07 -14.92
C ALA A 120 6.79 -5.41 -15.47
N SER A 121 7.67 -6.38 -15.65
CA SER A 121 7.30 -7.75 -16.04
C SER A 121 8.08 -8.81 -15.25
N ALA A 122 7.55 -10.02 -15.17
CA ALA A 122 8.26 -11.17 -14.62
C ALA A 122 8.10 -12.42 -15.49
N ARG A 123 9.20 -13.17 -15.64
CA ARG A 123 9.37 -14.30 -16.56
C ARG A 123 10.02 -15.47 -15.86
N PHE A 124 9.28 -16.55 -15.67
CA PHE A 124 9.82 -17.79 -15.12
C PHE A 124 10.87 -18.38 -16.05
N MET A 125 11.98 -18.84 -15.47
CA MET A 125 13.06 -19.48 -16.23
C MET A 125 12.68 -20.94 -16.54
N PHE A 126 13.02 -21.40 -17.74
CA PHE A 126 12.72 -22.77 -18.18
C PHE A 126 13.40 -23.80 -17.26
N MET A 127 12.65 -24.83 -16.85
CA MET A 127 13.09 -25.89 -15.92
C MET A 127 13.69 -25.39 -14.59
N SER A 128 13.33 -24.17 -14.13
CA SER A 128 13.87 -23.58 -12.91
C SER A 128 12.80 -22.96 -12.01
N ALA A 129 13.07 -22.94 -10.70
CA ALA A 129 12.28 -22.17 -9.74
C ALA A 129 12.61 -20.66 -9.80
N SER A 130 13.74 -20.26 -10.39
CA SER A 130 14.09 -18.84 -10.57
C SER A 130 13.15 -18.14 -11.55
N PHE A 131 13.07 -16.82 -11.44
CA PHE A 131 12.43 -15.98 -12.44
C PHE A 131 13.19 -14.66 -12.63
N GLU A 132 13.15 -14.15 -13.84
CA GLU A 132 13.70 -12.85 -14.22
C GLU A 132 12.60 -11.78 -14.05
N VAL A 133 12.99 -10.58 -13.62
CA VAL A 133 12.13 -9.41 -13.53
C VAL A 133 12.74 -8.29 -14.36
N GLU A 134 11.93 -7.63 -15.18
CA GLU A 134 12.33 -6.39 -15.87
C GLU A 134 11.67 -5.17 -15.20
N LEU A 135 12.50 -4.18 -14.88
CA LEU A 135 12.17 -2.99 -14.10
C LEU A 135 12.52 -1.71 -14.89
N PRO A 136 11.76 -0.62 -14.71
CA PRO A 136 11.93 0.57 -15.53
C PRO A 136 13.22 1.33 -15.18
N PRO A 137 13.67 2.25 -16.05
CA PRO A 137 14.65 3.28 -15.69
C PRO A 137 14.16 4.09 -14.49
N VAL A 138 15.07 4.61 -13.67
CA VAL A 138 14.69 5.47 -12.54
C VAL A 138 14.64 6.94 -13.00
N PRO A 139 13.49 7.64 -12.85
CA PRO A 139 13.39 9.05 -13.23
C PRO A 139 14.41 9.93 -12.49
N GLY A 140 15.02 10.87 -13.22
CA GLY A 140 15.90 11.90 -12.66
C GLY A 140 17.31 11.45 -12.23
N SER A 141 17.60 10.15 -12.13
CA SER A 141 18.95 9.66 -11.76
C SER A 141 19.79 9.14 -12.93
N GLY A 142 19.17 8.81 -14.05
CA GLY A 142 19.83 8.23 -15.22
C GLY A 142 20.10 6.72 -15.11
N ALA A 143 19.69 6.06 -14.02
CA ALA A 143 19.79 4.61 -13.91
C ALA A 143 18.91 3.92 -14.97
N PRO A 144 19.48 3.08 -15.86
CA PRO A 144 18.75 2.48 -16.99
C PRO A 144 17.77 1.40 -16.53
N LEU A 145 16.95 0.89 -17.46
CA LEU A 145 16.16 -0.33 -17.30
C LEU A 145 17.03 -1.44 -16.69
N ALA A 146 16.50 -2.12 -15.67
CA ALA A 146 17.21 -3.17 -14.95
C ALA A 146 16.55 -4.54 -15.18
N ARG A 147 17.38 -5.58 -15.25
CA ARG A 147 16.94 -6.98 -15.24
C ARG A 147 17.50 -7.66 -14.02
N GLU A 148 16.63 -8.20 -13.19
CA GLU A 148 16.97 -8.76 -11.88
C GLU A 148 16.51 -10.21 -11.78
N VAL A 149 17.38 -11.09 -11.30
CA VAL A 149 17.05 -12.50 -11.09
C VAL A 149 16.56 -12.69 -9.66
N VAL A 150 15.43 -13.38 -9.54
CA VAL A 150 14.88 -13.85 -8.28
C VAL A 150 15.17 -15.34 -8.15
N GLU A 151 15.99 -15.69 -7.17
CA GLU A 151 16.53 -17.04 -6.99
C GLU A 151 15.81 -17.77 -5.84
N PRO A 152 15.58 -19.10 -5.95
CA PRO A 152 15.11 -19.90 -4.82
C PRO A 152 16.18 -19.96 -3.73
N VAL A 153 15.79 -19.71 -2.48
CA VAL A 153 16.65 -19.91 -1.30
C VAL A 153 16.16 -21.05 -0.42
N GLY A 154 17.11 -21.84 0.07
CA GLY A 154 16.85 -22.99 0.93
C GLY A 154 16.12 -22.59 2.22
N SER A 155 15.25 -23.49 2.71
CA SER A 155 14.42 -23.19 3.86
C SER A 155 15.21 -23.22 5.17
N HIS A 156 15.63 -22.04 5.64
CA HIS A 156 16.23 -21.84 6.96
C HIS A 156 15.33 -22.22 8.16
N SER A 157 14.10 -22.68 7.91
CA SER A 157 13.09 -23.03 8.92
C SER A 157 12.24 -24.25 8.56
N GLY A 158 12.63 -25.04 7.54
CA GLY A 158 11.88 -26.20 7.05
C GLY A 158 10.56 -25.90 6.32
N LEU A 159 10.06 -24.66 6.37
CA LEU A 159 8.80 -24.22 5.75
C LEU A 159 8.99 -23.78 4.29
N GLY A 160 9.39 -24.71 3.43
CA GLY A 160 9.41 -24.56 1.97
C GLY A 160 10.45 -23.58 1.41
N THR A 161 10.59 -23.57 0.08
CA THR A 161 11.52 -22.71 -0.66
C THR A 161 11.16 -21.24 -0.49
N GLY A 162 12.12 -20.44 -0.01
CA GLY A 162 12.03 -18.98 -0.05
C GLY A 162 12.51 -18.43 -1.40
N TYR A 163 12.41 -17.13 -1.61
CA TYR A 163 12.94 -16.48 -2.82
C TYR A 163 13.71 -15.22 -2.46
N SER A 164 14.87 -15.00 -3.07
CA SER A 164 15.71 -13.83 -2.82
C SER A 164 16.03 -13.05 -4.08
N PHE A 165 16.22 -11.75 -3.92
CA PHE A 165 16.74 -10.85 -4.95
C PHE A 165 17.61 -9.78 -4.29
N ALA A 166 18.40 -9.06 -5.08
CA ALA A 166 19.13 -7.89 -4.60
C ALA A 166 18.95 -6.72 -5.56
N ILE A 167 18.69 -5.53 -5.04
CA ILE A 167 18.39 -4.32 -5.82
C ILE A 167 18.93 -3.09 -5.11
N GLU A 168 19.23 -2.02 -5.85
CA GLU A 168 19.60 -0.73 -5.26
C GLU A 168 18.49 -0.17 -4.36
N VAL A 169 18.89 0.48 -3.27
CA VAL A 169 17.96 1.16 -2.35
C VAL A 169 18.34 2.62 -2.18
N GLY A 170 17.34 3.47 -1.98
CA GLY A 170 17.52 4.90 -1.74
C GLY A 170 16.72 5.77 -2.71
N PRO A 171 16.47 7.04 -2.37
CA PRO A 171 15.91 8.00 -3.32
C PRO A 171 16.71 8.05 -4.62
N GLY A 172 16.02 8.01 -5.76
CA GLY A 172 16.65 8.02 -7.09
C GLY A 172 17.40 6.73 -7.48
N GLY A 173 17.43 5.67 -6.67
CA GLY A 173 18.09 4.41 -7.04
C GLY A 173 19.61 4.52 -7.21
N ASN A 174 20.25 5.48 -6.56
CA ASN A 174 21.72 5.68 -6.61
C ASN A 174 22.44 5.23 -5.32
N GLY A 175 21.74 4.55 -4.40
CA GLY A 175 22.31 4.02 -3.16
C GLY A 175 22.79 2.56 -3.27
N PRO A 176 23.16 1.92 -2.15
CA PRO A 176 23.75 0.58 -2.15
C PRO A 176 22.75 -0.49 -2.61
N ARG A 177 23.23 -1.58 -3.20
CA ARG A 177 22.41 -2.77 -3.50
C ARG A 177 22.23 -3.60 -2.23
N GLU A 178 20.99 -3.81 -1.82
CA GLU A 178 20.63 -4.64 -0.66
C GLU A 178 19.90 -5.92 -1.10
N ARG A 179 20.07 -7.00 -0.33
CA ARG A 179 19.36 -8.27 -0.53
C ARG A 179 18.07 -8.33 0.28
N PHE A 180 17.03 -8.87 -0.33
CA PHE A 180 15.73 -9.12 0.28
C PHE A 180 15.31 -10.58 0.09
N GLU A 181 14.55 -11.13 1.04
CA GLU A 181 14.08 -12.52 1.00
C GLU A 181 12.57 -12.62 1.27
N TRP A 182 11.80 -13.04 0.26
CA TRP A 182 10.44 -13.55 0.42
C TRP A 182 10.49 -14.90 1.12
N ARG A 183 9.87 -14.99 2.31
CA ARG A 183 9.76 -16.22 3.09
C ARG A 183 8.30 -16.51 3.45
N ARG A 184 7.92 -17.80 3.43
CA ARG A 184 6.63 -18.27 3.95
C ARG A 184 6.48 -17.90 5.43
N SER A 185 5.26 -17.56 5.86
CA SER A 185 4.97 -17.29 7.26
C SER A 185 3.51 -17.57 7.64
N ARG A 186 3.27 -17.71 8.95
CA ARG A 186 1.96 -17.87 9.61
C ARG A 186 1.83 -17.04 10.91
N GLY A 187 2.81 -16.19 11.20
CA GLY A 187 2.83 -15.37 12.43
C GLY A 187 2.10 -14.05 12.27
N ASP A 188 2.11 -13.24 13.33
CA ASP A 188 1.37 -11.99 13.53
C ASP A 188 1.40 -11.03 12.33
N VAL A 189 2.53 -10.99 11.62
CA VAL A 189 2.68 -10.19 10.39
C VAL A 189 1.67 -10.56 9.30
N ILE A 190 1.39 -11.86 9.11
CA ILE A 190 0.38 -12.36 8.17
C ILE A 190 -1.03 -12.16 8.73
N ALA A 191 -1.22 -12.44 10.03
CA ALA A 191 -2.50 -12.20 10.70
C ALA A 191 -2.95 -10.72 10.58
N SER A 192 -2.00 -9.78 10.64
CA SER A 192 -2.27 -8.34 10.50
C SER A 192 -2.88 -7.92 9.15
N LEU A 193 -2.78 -8.75 8.10
CA LEU A 193 -3.39 -8.47 6.80
C LEU A 193 -4.90 -8.80 6.75
N GLY A 194 -5.42 -9.59 7.69
CA GLY A 194 -6.84 -9.94 7.76
C GLY A 194 -7.33 -10.90 6.67
N GLY A 195 -6.41 -11.61 6.00
CA GLY A 195 -6.71 -12.64 5.00
C GLY A 195 -6.40 -14.06 5.50
N HIS A 196 -5.88 -14.90 4.61
CA HIS A 196 -5.58 -16.30 4.90
C HIS A 196 -4.46 -16.46 5.95
N TYR A 197 -4.54 -17.53 6.77
CA TYR A 197 -3.65 -17.78 7.92
C TYR A 197 -2.19 -18.12 7.57
N TYR A 198 -1.87 -18.26 6.29
CA TYR A 198 -0.51 -18.38 5.79
C TYR A 198 -0.31 -17.45 4.59
N GLY A 199 0.90 -16.94 4.44
CA GLY A 199 1.27 -16.06 3.34
C GLY A 199 2.78 -15.90 3.24
N TRP A 200 3.21 -14.77 2.66
CA TRP A 200 4.61 -14.42 2.44
C TRP A 200 4.97 -13.12 3.13
N LYS A 201 6.19 -13.05 3.65
CA LYS A 201 6.80 -11.81 4.17
C LYS A 201 8.13 -11.54 3.48
N LEU A 202 8.39 -10.29 3.11
CA LEU A 202 9.66 -9.85 2.55
C LEU A 202 10.55 -9.33 3.68
N VAL A 203 11.66 -10.03 3.91
CA VAL A 203 12.67 -9.67 4.91
C VAL A 203 13.77 -8.85 4.25
N ARG A 204 14.12 -7.70 4.83
CA ARG A 204 15.30 -6.90 4.47
C ARG A 204 16.52 -7.51 5.16
N MET A 205 17.52 -7.94 4.41
CA MET A 205 18.70 -8.61 4.96
C MET A 205 19.77 -7.63 5.49
N SER A 206 19.69 -6.36 5.06
CA SER A 206 20.44 -5.25 5.66
C SER A 206 19.88 -4.87 7.02
N ARG A 207 20.76 -4.42 7.93
CA ARG A 207 20.41 -3.99 9.29
C ARG A 207 20.71 -2.51 9.55
N GLY A 208 21.32 -1.82 8.59
CA GLY A 208 21.69 -0.41 8.71
C GLY A 208 20.60 0.55 8.21
N ALA A 209 20.92 1.84 8.29
CA ALA A 209 20.19 2.87 7.56
C ALA A 209 20.18 2.56 6.05
N PRO A 210 19.06 2.77 5.33
CA PRO A 210 19.04 2.75 3.86
C PRO A 210 19.93 3.86 3.26
N GLY A 211 20.13 3.83 1.94
CA GLY A 211 20.70 4.96 1.21
C GLY A 211 19.91 6.25 1.46
N GLY A 212 20.54 7.24 2.08
CA GLY A 212 19.90 8.50 2.50
C GLY A 212 19.32 8.52 3.93
N GLY A 213 19.46 7.45 4.71
CA GLY A 213 19.08 7.42 6.13
C GLY A 213 20.23 7.85 7.06
N ASN A 214 19.90 8.59 8.12
CA ASN A 214 20.87 9.00 9.16
C ASN A 214 21.25 7.83 10.09
N MET A 215 22.37 7.97 10.81
CA MET A 215 22.88 6.96 11.77
C MET A 215 21.89 6.58 12.88
N ALA A 216 20.92 7.45 13.21
CA ALA A 216 19.85 7.18 14.17
C ALA A 216 18.68 6.34 13.60
N PHE A 217 18.83 5.74 12.42
CA PHE A 217 17.77 4.95 11.78
C PHE A 217 17.44 3.67 12.56
N ALA A 218 16.23 3.62 13.13
CA ALA A 218 15.68 2.43 13.77
C ALA A 218 14.65 1.74 12.86
N PRO A 219 14.94 0.52 12.33
CA PRO A 219 13.96 -0.26 11.56
C PRO A 219 12.78 -0.67 12.44
N GLY A 220 11.57 -0.30 12.01
CA GLY A 220 10.33 -0.38 12.78
C GLY A 220 9.38 -1.48 12.32
N GLY A 221 8.38 -1.78 13.16
CA GLY A 221 7.38 -2.82 12.88
C GLY A 221 7.92 -4.24 13.06
N PHE A 222 7.40 -5.18 12.26
CA PHE A 222 7.66 -6.61 12.40
C PHE A 222 9.10 -7.00 12.08
N LYS A 223 9.63 -8.00 12.80
CA LYS A 223 10.95 -8.60 12.56
C LYS A 223 10.84 -10.11 12.35
N ASP A 224 11.87 -10.73 11.79
CA ASP A 224 12.01 -12.19 11.77
C ASP A 224 12.66 -12.72 13.06
N SER A 225 12.73 -14.04 13.20
CA SER A 225 13.36 -14.71 14.36
C SER A 225 14.89 -14.54 14.44
N ARG A 226 15.51 -13.85 13.47
CA ARG A 226 16.92 -13.45 13.48
C ARG A 226 17.08 -11.94 13.76
N GLY A 227 15.98 -11.20 13.97
CA GLY A 227 15.95 -9.76 14.22
C GLY A 227 16.00 -8.88 12.96
N ASN A 228 15.90 -9.45 11.76
CA ASN A 228 15.87 -8.71 10.50
C ASN A 228 14.48 -8.08 10.28
N GLU A 229 14.41 -6.92 9.63
CA GLU A 229 13.16 -6.18 9.39
C GLU A 229 12.27 -6.85 8.34
N VAL A 230 10.95 -6.84 8.55
CA VAL A 230 9.97 -7.15 7.51
C VAL A 230 9.49 -5.87 6.84
N VAL A 231 9.71 -5.77 5.52
CA VAL A 231 9.46 -4.55 4.73
C VAL A 231 8.24 -4.64 3.81
N ALA A 232 7.70 -5.84 3.61
CA ALA A 232 6.38 -6.06 3.03
C ALA A 232 5.81 -7.43 3.42
N ALA A 233 4.51 -7.64 3.24
CA ALA A 233 3.88 -8.96 3.33
C ALA A 233 2.67 -9.06 2.38
N TRP A 234 2.32 -10.29 1.99
CA TRP A 234 1.07 -10.59 1.30
C TRP A 234 0.47 -11.92 1.75
N THR A 235 -0.86 -12.05 1.65
CA THR A 235 -1.60 -13.30 1.91
C THR A 235 -2.77 -13.43 0.94
N MET A 236 -3.28 -14.65 0.74
CA MET A 236 -4.51 -14.89 0.00
C MET A 236 -5.72 -14.29 0.73
N GLY A 237 -6.83 -14.10 0.03
CA GLY A 237 -8.12 -13.78 0.66
C GLY A 237 -8.57 -14.88 1.63
N ASP A 238 -9.41 -14.52 2.59
CA ASP A 238 -10.00 -15.45 3.56
C ASP A 238 -11.19 -16.28 3.01
N GLY A 239 -11.49 -16.13 1.71
CA GLY A 239 -12.63 -16.76 1.04
C GLY A 239 -13.95 -16.02 1.16
N ARG A 240 -14.04 -14.92 1.94
CA ARG A 240 -15.29 -14.15 2.11
C ARG A 240 -15.61 -13.18 0.96
N SER A 241 -14.79 -13.15 -0.09
CA SER A 241 -14.99 -12.30 -1.27
C SER A 241 -14.70 -13.08 -2.55
N LEU A 242 -15.62 -12.97 -3.52
CA LEU A 242 -15.49 -13.59 -4.85
C LEU A 242 -14.44 -12.87 -5.73
N THR A 243 -14.20 -11.58 -5.47
CA THR A 243 -13.29 -10.73 -6.26
C THR A 243 -11.97 -10.47 -5.54
N LYS A 244 -11.98 -10.20 -4.23
CA LYS A 244 -10.78 -9.86 -3.46
C LYS A 244 -9.99 -11.13 -3.11
N VAL A 245 -9.02 -11.49 -3.95
CA VAL A 245 -8.30 -12.78 -3.91
C VAL A 245 -6.99 -12.76 -3.12
N ALA A 246 -6.41 -11.58 -2.85
CA ALA A 246 -5.23 -11.43 -2.01
C ALA A 246 -5.12 -10.03 -1.39
N HIS A 247 -4.37 -9.93 -0.30
CA HIS A 247 -4.06 -8.71 0.42
C HIS A 247 -2.54 -8.49 0.42
N PHE A 248 -2.09 -7.24 0.24
CA PHE A 248 -0.69 -6.83 0.24
C PHE A 248 -0.49 -5.61 1.15
N ARG A 249 0.64 -5.53 1.85
CA ARG A 249 1.00 -4.37 2.68
C ARG A 249 2.51 -4.14 2.74
N PHE A 250 2.95 -2.89 2.53
CA PHE A 250 4.30 -2.44 2.84
C PHE A 250 4.47 -2.23 4.36
N MET A 251 5.66 -2.47 4.90
CA MET A 251 5.95 -2.47 6.33
C MET A 251 7.32 -1.87 6.63
N GLY A 252 7.58 -1.46 7.87
CA GLY A 252 8.88 -0.93 8.31
C GLY A 252 9.43 0.15 7.37
N THR A 253 10.72 0.06 7.01
CA THR A 253 11.35 0.92 6.01
C THR A 253 10.57 0.99 4.68
N GLY A 254 9.91 -0.09 4.26
CA GLY A 254 9.13 -0.15 3.02
C GLY A 254 7.97 0.85 2.96
N LEU A 255 7.47 1.33 4.10
CA LEU A 255 6.47 2.41 4.16
C LEU A 255 7.07 3.81 3.94
N THR A 256 8.36 4.00 4.19
CA THR A 256 8.98 5.32 4.32
C THR A 256 9.38 5.97 2.98
N GLY A 257 9.39 5.19 1.88
CA GLY A 257 9.97 5.62 0.61
C GLY A 257 11.51 5.60 0.56
N LEU A 258 12.21 5.42 1.69
CA LEU A 258 13.68 5.41 1.76
C LEU A 258 14.34 4.25 1.00
N LEU A 259 13.59 3.22 0.61
CA LEU A 259 14.12 2.16 -0.26
C LEU A 259 14.02 2.50 -1.75
N GLY A 260 13.30 3.55 -2.13
CA GLY A 260 13.16 4.02 -3.52
C GLY A 260 11.99 3.39 -4.30
N GLU A 261 11.58 4.05 -5.38
CA GLU A 261 10.43 3.62 -6.19
C GLU A 261 10.68 2.31 -6.93
N ARG A 262 11.88 2.12 -7.51
CA ARG A 262 12.21 0.89 -8.24
C ARG A 262 12.29 -0.34 -7.34
N TRP A 263 12.72 -0.17 -6.09
CA TRP A 263 12.54 -1.18 -5.05
C TRP A 263 11.06 -1.50 -4.84
N ALA A 264 10.18 -0.51 -4.70
CA ALA A 264 8.75 -0.75 -4.49
C ALA A 264 8.11 -1.50 -5.67
N ILE A 265 8.46 -1.15 -6.91
CA ILE A 265 8.06 -1.90 -8.13
C ILE A 265 8.55 -3.34 -8.05
N MET A 266 9.83 -3.57 -7.72
CA MET A 266 10.43 -4.90 -7.57
C MET A 266 9.70 -5.74 -6.50
N VAL A 267 9.32 -5.15 -5.36
CA VAL A 267 8.54 -5.84 -4.34
C VAL A 267 7.16 -6.24 -4.87
N VAL A 268 6.44 -5.35 -5.55
CA VAL A 268 5.10 -5.64 -6.06
C VAL A 268 5.17 -6.74 -7.13
N ILE A 269 6.00 -6.60 -8.16
CA ILE A 269 6.09 -7.58 -9.26
C ILE A 269 6.57 -8.96 -8.78
N THR A 270 7.50 -9.03 -7.82
CA THR A 270 7.91 -10.31 -7.22
C THR A 270 6.82 -10.91 -6.32
N GLY A 271 6.07 -10.09 -5.59
CA GLY A 271 4.87 -10.52 -4.87
C GLY A 271 3.81 -11.13 -5.78
N LEU A 272 3.52 -10.46 -6.91
CA LEU A 272 2.59 -10.94 -7.95
C LEU A 272 3.07 -12.26 -8.58
N ALA A 273 4.37 -12.39 -8.87
CA ALA A 273 4.94 -13.63 -9.41
C ALA A 273 4.81 -14.82 -8.44
N LEU A 274 4.97 -14.59 -7.13
CA LEU A 274 4.74 -15.62 -6.12
C LEU A 274 3.25 -15.92 -5.93
N PHE A 275 2.36 -14.92 -6.00
CA PHE A 275 0.90 -15.12 -6.00
C PHE A 275 0.46 -16.01 -7.17
N HIS A 276 0.95 -15.75 -8.38
CA HIS A 276 0.65 -16.55 -9.57
C HIS A 276 1.17 -17.98 -9.47
N ARG A 277 2.37 -18.16 -8.90
CA ARG A 277 2.97 -19.48 -8.66
C ARG A 277 2.22 -20.27 -7.58
N ASP A 278 1.72 -19.61 -6.55
CA ASP A 278 0.90 -20.22 -5.49
C ASP A 278 -0.54 -20.55 -5.94
N ARG A 279 -0.97 -20.07 -7.11
CA ARG A 279 -2.31 -20.28 -7.69
C ARG A 279 -2.32 -21.26 -8.88
N ARG A 280 -1.22 -21.97 -9.12
CA ARG A 280 -1.04 -23.00 -10.16
C ARG A 280 -0.82 -24.37 -9.54
#